data_AF-A0A4T2GUM0-F1
#
_entry.id   AF-A0A4T2GUM0-F1
#
_cell.length_a   1.000
_cell.length_b   1.000
_cell.length_c   1.000
_cell.angle_alpha   90.00
_cell.angle_beta   90.00
_cell.angle_gamma   90.00
#
_symmetry.space_group_name_H-M   'P 1'
#
loop_
_entity.id
_entity.type
_entity.pdbx_description
1 polymer ?
#
loop_
_entity_poly.entity_id
_entity_poly.type
_entity_poly.pdbx_seq_one_letter_code
_entity_poly.pdbx_strand_id
1 'polypeptide(L)'
;MTETQVRLGYFESICQVLALETEDLTVEHPSIWKLIQTADEATFYQLAPHLFLTRDRTEPLLAYPFEATKEEYERFRRLLKGE
;
A
#
# COMPACT_ATOMS: atom_id res chain seq x y z
N MET A 1 7.21 25.28 -4.92
CA MET A 1 7.41 24.19 -3.94
C MET A 1 6.92 22.95 -4.64
N THR A 2 7.82 22.08 -5.09
CA THR A 2 7.41 20.82 -5.74
C THR A 2 6.76 19.95 -4.68
N GLU A 3 5.44 19.85 -4.70
CA GLU A 3 4.70 18.88 -3.90
C GLU A 3 5.28 17.50 -4.19
N THR A 4 6.06 16.97 -3.25
CA THR A 4 6.52 15.59 -3.26
C THR A 4 5.28 14.70 -3.22
N GLN A 5 4.80 14.27 -4.37
CA GLN A 5 3.61 13.44 -4.47
C GLN A 5 3.96 12.05 -3.93
N VAL A 6 3.62 11.79 -2.67
CA VAL A 6 3.75 10.48 -2.04
C VAL A 6 2.67 9.56 -2.61
N ARG A 7 3.04 8.34 -3.01
CA ARG A 7 2.09 7.34 -3.52
C ARG A 7 2.21 6.05 -2.74
N LEU A 8 1.06 5.49 -2.40
CA LEU A 8 0.93 4.14 -1.86
C LEU A 8 0.98 3.12 -3.00
N GLY A 9 1.82 2.11 -2.84
CA GLY A 9 1.93 0.95 -3.70
C GLY A 9 2.00 -0.33 -2.88
N TYR A 10 1.98 -1.46 -3.58
CA TYR A 10 2.09 -2.78 -2.97
C TYR A 10 2.90 -3.73 -3.84
N PHE A 11 3.57 -4.68 -3.19
CA PHE A 11 4.33 -5.74 -3.86
C PHE A 11 3.41 -6.86 -4.32
N GLU A 12 3.86 -7.64 -5.30
CA GLU A 12 3.13 -8.81 -5.83
C GLU A 12 2.81 -9.85 -4.76
N SER A 13 3.63 -9.93 -3.71
CA SER A 13 3.43 -10.81 -2.57
C SER A 13 2.14 -10.53 -1.78
N ILE A 14 1.48 -9.38 -1.99
CA ILE A 14 0.17 -9.08 -1.39
C ILE A 14 -0.91 -10.10 -1.80
N CYS A 15 -0.79 -10.71 -3.00
CA CYS A 15 -1.72 -11.73 -3.47
C CYS A 15 -1.80 -12.94 -2.53
N GLN A 16 -0.67 -13.30 -1.89
CA GLN A 16 -0.59 -14.44 -0.98
C GLN A 16 -1.38 -14.18 0.31
N VAL A 17 -1.36 -12.94 0.80
CA VAL A 17 -2.10 -12.54 2.02
C VAL A 17 -3.59 -12.44 1.72
N LEU A 18 -3.94 -11.95 0.53
CA LEU A 18 -5.32 -11.72 0.14
C LEU A 18 -6.02 -12.96 -0.45
N ALA A 19 -5.29 -14.09 -0.62
CA ALA A 19 -5.79 -15.34 -1.17
C ALA A 19 -6.59 -15.14 -2.47
N LEU A 20 -6.07 -14.30 -3.37
CA LEU A 20 -6.76 -13.88 -4.59
C LEU A 20 -6.91 -15.04 -5.58
N GLU A 21 -8.05 -15.11 -6.26
CA GLU A 21 -8.47 -16.30 -7.01
C GLU A 21 -7.67 -16.53 -8.30
N THR A 22 -7.19 -15.46 -8.94
CA THR A 22 -6.67 -15.52 -10.31
C THR A 22 -5.15 -15.43 -10.41
N GLU A 23 -4.46 -15.08 -9.31
CA GLU A 23 -3.03 -14.74 -9.26
C GLU A 23 -2.59 -13.67 -10.29
N ASP A 24 -3.53 -13.01 -10.99
CA ASP A 24 -3.27 -11.96 -11.98
C ASP A 24 -3.49 -10.59 -11.35
N LEU A 25 -2.39 -9.91 -11.02
CA LEU A 25 -2.40 -8.58 -10.42
C LEU A 25 -3.13 -7.53 -11.25
N THR A 26 -3.16 -7.65 -12.57
CA THR A 26 -3.84 -6.66 -13.42
C THR A 26 -5.36 -6.75 -13.29
N VAL A 27 -5.87 -7.97 -13.11
CA VAL A 27 -7.28 -8.26 -12.90
C VAL A 27 -7.69 -7.96 -11.45
N GLU A 28 -6.82 -8.30 -10.49
CA GLU A 28 -7.11 -8.17 -9.06
C GLU A 28 -6.85 -6.76 -8.51
N HIS A 29 -6.13 -5.89 -9.23
CA HIS A 29 -5.78 -4.54 -8.78
C HIS A 29 -6.97 -3.76 -8.16
N PRO A 30 -8.18 -3.74 -8.75
CA PRO A 30 -9.33 -3.05 -8.16
C PRO A 30 -9.77 -3.67 -6.83
N SER A 31 -9.75 -5.00 -6.71
CA SER A 31 -10.11 -5.75 -5.50
C SER A 31 -9.10 -5.49 -4.39
N ILE A 32 -7.80 -5.57 -4.70
CA ILE A 32 -6.70 -5.27 -3.78
C ILE A 32 -6.83 -3.83 -3.27
N TRP A 33 -7.03 -2.87 -4.17
CA TRP A 33 -7.15 -1.46 -3.79
C TRP A 33 -8.36 -1.21 -2.88
N LYS A 34 -9.51 -1.83 -3.17
CA LYS A 34 -10.70 -1.74 -2.33
C LYS A 34 -10.44 -2.28 -0.92
N LEU A 35 -9.77 -3.42 -0.80
CA LEU A 35 -9.42 -4.02 0.49
C LEU A 35 -8.49 -3.10 1.28
N ILE A 36 -7.44 -2.56 0.64
CA ILE A 36 -6.52 -1.58 1.22
C ILE A 36 -7.29 -0.36 1.74
N GLN A 37 -8.23 0.19 0.96
CA GLN A 37 -9.02 1.36 1.36
C GLN A 37 -9.90 1.11 2.60
N THR A 38 -10.35 -0.13 2.79
CA THR A 38 -11.21 -0.52 3.92
C THR A 38 -10.46 -1.21 5.06
N ALA A 39 -9.14 -1.36 4.96
CA ALA A 39 -8.35 -2.11 5.93
C ALA A 39 -8.44 -1.48 7.33
N ASP A 40 -8.80 -2.31 8.31
CA ASP A 40 -8.66 -1.98 9.72
C ASP A 40 -7.21 -2.18 10.19
N GLU A 41 -6.93 -1.88 11.46
CA GLU A 41 -5.57 -1.97 12.01
C GLU A 41 -5.00 -3.39 11.94
N ALA A 42 -5.83 -4.40 12.21
CA ALA A 42 -5.40 -5.81 12.19
C ALA A 42 -5.05 -6.26 10.77
N THR A 43 -5.88 -5.88 9.79
CA THR A 43 -5.65 -6.14 8.37
C THR A 43 -4.41 -5.38 7.89
N PHE A 44 -4.25 -4.12 8.30
CA PHE A 44 -3.05 -3.35 7.98
C PHE A 44 -1.77 -4.06 8.44
N TYR A 45 -1.73 -4.63 9.65
CA TYR A 45 -0.54 -5.34 10.11
C TYR A 45 -0.18 -6.57 9.26
N GLN A 46 -1.18 -7.23 8.68
CA GLN A 46 -0.93 -8.33 7.74
C GLN A 46 -0.45 -7.81 6.37
N LEU A 47 -0.96 -6.66 5.94
CA LEU A 47 -0.61 -6.07 4.65
C LEU A 47 0.72 -5.29 4.68
N ALA A 48 1.11 -4.70 5.81
CA ALA A 48 2.25 -3.78 5.93
C ALA A 48 3.56 -4.29 5.29
N PRO A 49 3.98 -5.57 5.47
CA PRO A 49 5.17 -6.11 4.81
C PRO A 49 5.12 -6.08 3.28
N HIS A 50 3.92 -5.93 2.72
CA HIS A 50 3.62 -5.93 1.29
C HIS A 50 3.29 -4.54 0.76
N LEU A 51 3.25 -3.51 1.62
CA LEU A 51 2.96 -2.13 1.23
C LEU A 51 4.25 -1.30 1.19
N PHE A 52 4.30 -0.34 0.28
CA PHE A 52 5.39 0.62 0.20
C PHE A 52 4.92 2.00 -0.22
N LEU A 53 5.76 2.99 0.03
CA LEU A 53 5.61 4.36 -0.42
C LEU A 53 6.66 4.71 -1.44
N THR A 54 6.26 5.42 -2.48
CA THR A 54 7.20 6.08 -3.39
C THR A 54 7.14 7.58 -3.18
N ARG A 55 8.30 8.22 -3.24
CA ARG A 55 8.45 9.68 -3.24
C ARG A 55 8.99 10.09 -4.59
N ASP A 56 8.34 11.07 -5.21
CA ASP A 56 8.66 11.58 -6.55
C ASP A 56 8.47 10.58 -7.69
N ARG A 57 8.42 11.12 -8.91
CA ARG A 57 8.37 10.33 -10.16
C ARG A 57 9.72 10.28 -10.89
N THR A 58 10.76 10.87 -10.31
CA THR A 58 12.10 10.89 -10.89
C THR A 58 12.84 9.62 -10.56
N GLU A 59 13.38 8.98 -11.58
CA GLU A 59 14.20 7.78 -11.39
C GLU A 59 15.51 8.13 -10.65
N PRO A 60 15.97 7.26 -9.73
CA PRO A 60 15.35 5.99 -9.34
C PRO A 60 14.11 6.17 -8.44
N LEU A 61 13.04 5.42 -8.72
CA LEU A 61 11.88 5.32 -7.84
C LEU A 61 12.28 4.63 -6.54
N LEU A 62 12.42 5.41 -5.46
CA LEU A 62 12.71 4.86 -4.14
C LEU A 62 11.42 4.39 -3.48
N ALA A 63 11.36 3.08 -3.20
CA ALA A 63 10.29 2.46 -2.43
C ALA A 63 10.69 2.36 -0.95
N TYR A 64 9.83 2.87 -0.07
CA TYR A 64 9.96 2.81 1.38
C TYR A 64 8.91 1.85 1.92
N PRO A 65 9.29 0.69 2.47
CA PRO A 65 8.32 -0.27 3.00
C PRO A 65 7.60 0.30 4.23
N PHE A 66 6.39 -0.18 4.47
CA PHE A 66 5.69 0.06 5.74
C PHE A 66 6.18 -0.89 6.82
N GLU A 67 6.23 -0.40 8.06
CA GLU A 67 6.39 -1.25 9.23
C GLU A 67 5.01 -1.58 9.82
N ALA A 68 4.86 -2.77 10.41
CA ALA A 68 3.63 -3.20 11.07
C ALA A 68 3.51 -2.55 12.47
N THR A 69 3.48 -1.21 12.51
CA THR A 69 3.36 -0.41 13.74
C THR A 69 2.14 0.51 13.69
N LYS A 70 1.67 0.92 14.86
CA LYS A 70 0.52 1.81 14.98
C LYS A 70 0.75 3.17 14.33
N GLU A 71 1.96 3.72 14.46
CA GLU A 71 2.33 5.00 13.83
C GLU A 71 2.23 4.93 12.31
N GLU A 72 2.71 3.84 11.72
CA GLU A 72 2.63 3.62 10.28
C GLU A 72 1.20 3.29 9.81
N TYR A 73 0.37 2.66 10.65
CA TYR A 73 -1.08 2.53 10.38
C TYR A 73 -1.79 3.89 10.33
N GLU A 74 -1.49 4.79 11.27
CA GLU A 74 -2.05 6.15 11.26
C GLU A 74 -1.62 6.92 10.01
N ARG A 75 -0.36 6.79 9.61
CA ARG A 75 0.17 7.37 8.37
C ARG A 75 -0.51 6.79 7.13
N PHE A 76 -0.66 5.48 7.07
CA PHE A 76 -1.39 4.78 6.01
C PHE A 76 -2.82 5.30 5.86
N ARG A 77 -3.52 5.47 6.98
CA ARG A 77 -4.89 6.02 7.01
C ARG A 77 -4.97 7.45 6.49
N ARG A 78 -4.00 8.32 6.80
CA ARG A 78 -3.94 9.70 6.27
C ARG A 78 -3.74 9.70 4.75
N LEU A 79 -2.82 8.88 4.27
CA LEU A 79 -2.53 8.74 2.84
C LEU A 79 -3.76 8.29 2.03
N LEU A 80 -4.55 7.36 2.56
CA LEU A 80 -5.78 6.90 1.91
C LEU A 80 -6.88 7.97 1.85
N LYS A 81 -6.91 8.89 2.81
CA LYS A 81 -7.85 10.02 2.83
C LYS A 81 -7.44 11.17 1.92
N GLY A 82 -6.21 11.14 1.38
CA GLY A 82 -5.63 12.24 0.62
C GLY A 82 -5.28 13.45 1.48
N GLU A 83 -4.97 13.22 2.76
CA GLU A 83 -4.50 14.24 3.71
C GLU A 83 -2.97 14.33 3.77
#